data_AF-A0A183IY99-F1
#
_entry.id   AF-A0A183IY99-F1
#
_cell.length_a   1.000
_cell.length_b   1.000
_cell.length_c   1.000
_cell.angle_alpha   90.00
_cell.angle_beta   90.00
_cell.angle_gamma   90.00
#
_symmetry.space_group_name_H-M   'P 1'
#
loop_
_entity.id
_entity.type
_entity.pdbx_description
1 polymer ?
#
loop_
_entity_poly.entity_id
_entity_poly.type
_entity_poly.pdbx_seq_one_letter_code
_entity_poly.pdbx_strand_id
1 'polypeptide(L)'
;MVNMKRLSKYKHTTTIQLAQIETTGTRTVVVDANKNVFVFNPVFDTLLEISTSCGNIIDVLWENWSPEKLHELLQKFMSLKSWHKAWKICTVIGSSESWLTLSHAALEHLNLDFAMKVYREMKNVSMVWYLTEIKEYEDRNLLAGCIAIILGQYDMAEKYFLESSSPERALEMRRELLQWEKALQLAKQIAPDMIPFVAKECAQDCEFS
;
A
#
# COMPACT_ATOMS: atom_id res chain seq x y z
N MET A 1 32.86 22.01 -34.01
CA MET A 1 32.05 22.95 -33.23
C MET A 1 30.59 22.51 -33.30
N VAL A 2 30.03 21.98 -32.21
CA VAL A 2 28.60 21.65 -32.16
C VAL A 2 27.83 22.96 -32.11
N ASN A 3 27.11 23.25 -33.18
CA ASN A 3 26.28 24.45 -33.31
C ASN A 3 25.04 24.26 -32.41
N MET A 4 25.01 24.90 -31.24
CA MET A 4 23.85 24.89 -30.33
C MET A 4 22.68 25.65 -30.98
N LYS A 5 21.91 24.95 -31.81
CA LYS A 5 20.75 25.49 -32.53
C LYS A 5 19.60 25.76 -31.54
N ARG A 6 19.29 27.06 -31.40
CA ARG A 6 17.99 27.69 -31.11
C ARG A 6 17.20 27.09 -29.91
N LEU A 7 17.24 27.79 -28.76
CA LEU A 7 16.21 27.66 -27.73
C LEU A 7 14.84 28.01 -28.33
N SER A 8 14.00 27.01 -28.59
CA SER A 8 12.58 27.21 -28.89
C SER A 8 11.86 27.62 -27.60
N LYS A 9 11.36 28.86 -27.57
CA LYS A 9 10.56 29.36 -26.44
C LYS A 9 9.09 29.25 -26.81
N TYR A 10 8.38 28.33 -26.19
CA TYR A 10 6.93 28.24 -26.28
C TYR A 10 6.30 29.10 -25.17
N LYS A 11 5.35 29.98 -25.54
CA LYS A 11 4.57 30.77 -24.57
C LYS A 11 3.13 30.26 -24.58
N HIS A 12 2.69 29.72 -23.45
CA HIS A 12 1.29 29.37 -23.27
C HIS A 12 0.47 30.62 -22.94
N THR A 13 -0.78 30.68 -23.40
CA THR A 13 -1.68 31.82 -23.21
C THR A 13 -2.10 32.03 -21.76
N THR A 14 -2.03 30.97 -20.96
CA THR A 14 -2.43 30.93 -19.56
C THR A 14 -1.26 30.45 -18.69
N THR A 15 -1.28 30.77 -17.39
CA THR A 15 -0.27 30.29 -16.44
C THR A 15 -0.21 28.76 -16.42
N ILE A 16 1.00 28.22 -16.51
CA ILE A 16 1.26 26.77 -16.42
C ILE A 16 1.34 26.41 -14.93
N GLN A 17 0.54 25.43 -14.50
CA GLN A 17 0.57 24.89 -13.14
C GLN A 17 1.42 23.64 -13.03
N LEU A 18 1.48 22.84 -14.10
CA LEU A 18 2.29 21.63 -14.18
C LEU A 18 2.91 21.52 -15.56
N ALA A 19 4.22 21.26 -15.60
CA ALA A 19 4.91 20.88 -16.82
C ALA A 19 5.73 19.62 -16.53
N GLN A 20 5.47 18.55 -17.26
CA GLN A 20 6.20 17.29 -17.13
C GLN A 20 6.67 16.80 -18.49
N ILE A 21 7.97 16.61 -18.58
CA ILE A 21 8.65 16.14 -19.79
C ILE A 21 8.66 14.61 -19.76
N GLU A 22 8.39 14.00 -20.90
CA GLU A 22 8.60 12.58 -21.15
C GLU A 22 10.09 12.24 -20.98
N THR A 23 10.41 11.02 -20.55
CA THR A 23 11.78 10.57 -20.31
C THR A 23 12.71 10.69 -21.52
N THR A 24 12.16 10.62 -22.73
CA THR A 24 12.88 10.79 -24.01
C THR A 24 13.03 12.25 -24.44
N GLY A 25 12.35 13.20 -23.79
CA GLY A 25 12.31 14.62 -24.16
C GLY A 25 11.47 14.92 -25.41
N THR A 26 10.77 13.93 -25.98
CA THR A 26 10.03 14.11 -27.25
C THR A 26 8.65 14.72 -27.08
N ARG A 27 8.13 14.73 -25.85
CA ARG A 27 6.82 15.25 -25.51
C ARG A 27 6.88 15.89 -24.12
N THR A 28 6.11 16.94 -23.92
CA THR A 28 5.91 17.59 -22.63
C THR A 28 4.43 17.74 -22.41
N VAL A 29 3.89 17.21 -21.32
CA VAL A 29 2.53 17.52 -20.92
C VAL A 29 2.53 18.80 -20.10
N VAL A 30 1.65 19.71 -20.48
CA VAL A 30 1.44 20.99 -19.84
C VAL A 30 0.01 21.04 -19.32
N VAL A 31 -0.17 21.45 -18.07
CA VAL A 31 -1.49 21.71 -17.48
C VAL A 31 -1.56 23.19 -17.15
N ASP A 32 -2.58 23.86 -17.67
CA ASP A 32 -2.82 25.28 -17.44
C ASP A 32 -3.62 25.54 -16.15
N ALA A 33 -3.76 26.82 -15.77
CA ALA A 33 -4.54 27.22 -14.61
C ALA A 33 -6.06 26.96 -14.75
N ASN A 34 -6.55 26.74 -15.97
CA ASN A 34 -7.93 26.37 -16.25
C ASN A 34 -8.15 24.85 -16.20
N LYS A 35 -7.09 24.08 -15.89
CA LYS A 35 -7.05 22.61 -15.86
C LYS A 35 -7.15 21.94 -17.24
N ASN A 36 -6.90 22.69 -18.31
CA ASN A 36 -6.76 22.11 -19.63
C ASN A 36 -5.41 21.42 -19.75
N VAL A 37 -5.39 20.28 -20.46
CA VAL A 37 -4.20 19.45 -20.64
C VAL A 37 -3.74 19.56 -22.07
N PHE A 38 -2.45 19.80 -22.26
CA PHE A 38 -1.84 19.88 -23.57
C PHE A 38 -0.63 18.96 -23.67
N VAL A 39 -0.42 18.37 -24.84
CA VAL A 39 0.83 17.69 -25.20
C VAL A 39 1.58 18.60 -26.15
N PHE A 40 2.72 19.10 -25.68
CA PHE A 40 3.68 19.84 -26.48
C PHE A 40 4.71 18.88 -27.07
N ASN A 41 4.90 18.93 -28.39
CA ASN A 41 5.97 18.22 -29.07
C ASN A 41 7.06 19.21 -29.51
N PRO A 42 8.23 19.25 -28.84
CA PRO A 42 9.31 20.18 -29.17
C PRO A 42 9.96 19.92 -30.54
N VAL A 43 9.81 18.73 -31.12
CA VAL A 43 10.40 18.40 -32.43
C VAL A 43 9.65 19.10 -33.56
N PHE A 44 8.32 19.19 -33.44
CA PHE A 44 7.46 19.80 -34.46
C PHE A 44 6.87 21.16 -34.04
N ASP A 45 7.17 21.64 -32.83
CA ASP A 45 6.62 22.86 -32.22
C ASP A 45 5.08 22.88 -32.20
N THR A 46 4.48 21.70 -32.00
CA THR A 46 3.01 21.54 -31.98
C THR A 46 2.50 21.40 -30.55
N LEU A 47 1.47 22.16 -30.20
CA LEU A 47 0.69 21.99 -28.97
C LEU A 47 -0.67 21.38 -29.31
N LEU A 48 -0.96 20.22 -28.75
CA LEU A 48 -2.24 19.54 -28.93
C LEU A 48 -3.00 19.49 -27.61
N GLU A 49 -4.23 20.01 -27.60
CA GLU A 49 -5.11 19.91 -26.44
C GLU A 49 -5.68 18.49 -26.33
N ILE A 50 -5.56 17.90 -25.15
CA ILE A 50 -6.24 16.66 -24.81
C ILE A 50 -7.56 17.05 -24.15
N SER A 51 -8.67 16.66 -24.77
CA SER A 51 -9.98 16.74 -24.15
C SER A 51 -10.03 15.77 -22.96
N THR A 52 -9.83 16.30 -21.76
CA THR A 52 -9.98 15.54 -20.52
C THR A 52 -11.09 16.15 -19.67
N SER A 53 -11.96 15.32 -19.12
CA SER A 53 -12.98 15.73 -18.15
C SER A 53 -12.48 15.61 -16.70
N CYS A 54 -11.16 15.69 -16.51
CA CYS A 54 -10.53 15.44 -15.22
C CYS A 54 -10.67 16.67 -14.31
N GLY A 55 -10.96 16.46 -13.02
CA GLY A 55 -11.02 17.51 -12.00
C GLY A 55 -9.63 18.08 -11.69
N ASN A 56 -9.14 17.93 -10.45
CA ASN A 56 -7.80 18.41 -10.12
C ASN A 56 -6.73 17.44 -10.63
N ILE A 57 -5.88 17.90 -11.55
CA ILE A 57 -4.79 17.10 -12.13
C ILE A 57 -3.58 17.18 -11.21
N ILE A 58 -3.17 16.03 -10.69
CA ILE A 58 -2.05 15.94 -9.73
C ILE A 58 -0.74 15.56 -10.43
N ASP A 59 -0.82 14.71 -11.45
CA ASP A 59 0.36 14.11 -12.10
C ASP A 59 0.01 13.52 -13.47
N VAL A 60 1.03 13.35 -14.32
CA VAL A 60 0.92 12.73 -15.66
C VAL A 60 1.63 11.39 -15.63
N LEU A 61 0.87 10.30 -15.76
CA LEU A 61 1.47 8.96 -15.85
C LEU A 61 1.99 8.74 -17.27
N TRP A 62 3.31 8.62 -17.43
CA TRP A 62 3.89 8.18 -18.70
C TRP A 62 4.22 6.69 -18.65
N GLU A 63 4.10 6.00 -19.77
CA GLU A 63 4.28 4.54 -19.86
C GLU A 63 5.74 4.11 -19.58
N ASN A 64 6.72 5.00 -19.74
CA ASN A 64 8.15 4.72 -19.62
C ASN A 64 8.78 5.25 -18.32
N TRP A 65 8.05 5.22 -17.19
CA TRP A 65 8.61 5.69 -15.91
C TRP A 65 9.63 4.72 -15.35
N SER A 66 10.69 5.25 -14.73
CA SER A 66 11.64 4.40 -14.03
C SER A 66 10.97 3.73 -12.82
N PRO A 67 11.40 2.52 -12.42
CA PRO A 67 10.84 1.82 -11.29
C PRO A 67 10.84 2.67 -10.02
N GLU A 68 11.89 3.45 -9.77
CA GLU A 68 12.03 4.29 -8.57
C GLU A 68 10.91 5.34 -8.51
N LYS A 69 10.60 5.97 -9.63
CA LYS A 69 9.56 6.99 -9.72
C LYS A 69 8.15 6.41 -9.55
N LEU A 70 7.93 5.18 -10.03
CA LEU A 70 6.67 4.45 -9.81
C LEU A 70 6.47 4.10 -8.33
N HIS A 71 7.53 3.67 -7.63
CA HIS A 71 7.47 3.41 -6.19
C HIS A 71 7.21 4.70 -5.38
N GLU A 72 7.87 5.82 -5.73
CA GLU A 72 7.64 7.11 -5.08
C GLU A 72 6.18 7.57 -5.23
N LEU A 73 5.63 7.47 -6.45
CA LEU A 73 4.22 7.80 -6.66
C LEU A 73 3.26 6.86 -5.95
N LEU A 74 3.58 5.57 -5.88
CA LEU A 74 2.76 4.61 -5.16
C LEU A 74 2.65 5.04 -3.69
N GLN A 75 3.78 5.33 -3.04
CA GLN A 75 3.83 5.84 -1.67
C GLN A 75 3.06 7.16 -1.50
N LYS A 76 3.21 8.10 -2.45
CA LYS A 76 2.45 9.35 -2.48
C LYS A 76 0.94 9.11 -2.59
N PHE A 77 0.48 8.21 -3.46
CA PHE A 77 -0.96 7.96 -3.61
C PHE A 77 -1.56 7.17 -2.45
N MET A 78 -0.77 6.31 -1.80
CA MET A 78 -1.17 5.63 -0.57
C MET A 78 -1.37 6.64 0.57
N SER A 79 -0.42 7.55 0.80
CA SER A 79 -0.57 8.60 1.82
C SER A 79 -1.72 9.57 1.53
N LEU A 80 -2.02 9.83 0.25
CA LEU A 80 -3.18 10.63 -0.18
C LEU A 80 -4.50 9.84 -0.22
N LYS A 81 -4.54 8.57 0.20
CA LYS A 81 -5.70 7.67 0.14
C LYS A 81 -6.35 7.61 -1.25
N SER A 82 -5.56 7.86 -2.29
CA SER A 82 -6.00 7.88 -3.69
C SER A 82 -5.93 6.46 -4.28
N TRP A 83 -6.72 5.55 -3.72
CA TRP A 83 -6.68 4.10 -3.98
C TRP A 83 -6.76 3.72 -5.45
N HIS A 84 -7.62 4.39 -6.22
CA HIS A 84 -7.76 4.15 -7.65
C HIS A 84 -6.50 4.51 -8.45
N LYS A 85 -5.78 5.56 -8.03
CA LYS A 85 -4.52 5.96 -8.69
C LYS A 85 -3.40 4.98 -8.30
N ALA A 86 -3.32 4.60 -7.03
CA ALA A 86 -2.37 3.60 -6.55
C ALA A 86 -2.56 2.25 -7.26
N TRP A 87 -3.80 1.80 -7.46
CA TRP A 87 -4.12 0.59 -8.24
C TRP A 87 -3.54 0.64 -9.65
N LYS A 88 -3.72 1.77 -10.36
CA LYS A 88 -3.17 1.94 -11.72
C LYS A 88 -1.64 1.82 -11.74
N ILE A 89 -0.97 2.33 -10.71
CA ILE A 89 0.48 2.17 -10.60
C ILE A 89 0.85 0.70 -10.38
N CYS A 90 0.18 -0.01 -9.47
CA CYS A 90 0.43 -1.43 -9.26
C CYS A 90 0.18 -2.26 -10.53
N THR A 91 -0.81 -1.91 -11.35
CA THR A 91 -1.01 -2.58 -12.66
C THR A 91 0.12 -2.32 -13.64
N VAL A 92 0.76 -1.14 -13.59
CA VAL A 92 1.92 -0.80 -14.44
C VAL A 92 3.19 -1.48 -13.94
N ILE A 93 3.40 -1.52 -12.61
CA ILE A 93 4.56 -2.20 -12.00
C ILE A 93 4.46 -3.72 -12.23
N GLY A 94 3.27 -4.31 -12.08
CA GLY A 94 3.03 -5.73 -12.29
C GLY A 94 3.69 -6.68 -11.27
N SER A 95 4.31 -6.15 -10.21
CA SER A 95 4.97 -6.95 -9.16
C SER A 95 4.00 -7.29 -8.03
N SER A 96 3.99 -8.55 -7.60
CA SER A 96 3.23 -9.00 -6.42
C SER A 96 3.56 -8.22 -5.15
N GLU A 97 4.81 -7.77 -4.99
CA GLU A 97 5.25 -6.97 -3.84
C GLU A 97 4.57 -5.59 -3.79
N SER A 98 4.37 -4.97 -4.95
CA SER A 98 3.68 -3.68 -5.05
C SER A 98 2.20 -3.80 -4.66
N TRP A 99 1.56 -4.91 -5.04
CA TRP A 99 0.18 -5.21 -4.65
C TRP A 99 0.07 -5.53 -3.16
N LEU A 100 1.03 -6.26 -2.60
CA LEU A 100 1.08 -6.52 -1.16
C LEU A 100 1.20 -5.21 -0.38
N THR A 101 2.13 -4.33 -0.78
CA THR A 101 2.30 -3.00 -0.18
C THR A 101 1.03 -2.17 -0.25
N LEU A 102 0.32 -2.18 -1.39
CA LEU A 102 -0.95 -1.49 -1.55
C LEU A 102 -2.03 -2.05 -0.61
N SER A 103 -2.09 -3.38 -0.45
CA SER A 103 -3.03 -4.01 0.46
C SER A 103 -2.73 -3.69 1.93
N HIS A 104 -1.46 -3.67 2.33
CA HIS A 104 -1.04 -3.29 3.68
C HIS A 104 -1.39 -1.85 3.99
N ALA A 105 -1.08 -0.91 3.10
CA ALA A 105 -1.46 0.50 3.27
C ALA A 105 -2.98 0.70 3.37
N ALA A 106 -3.75 -0.11 2.64
CA ALA A 106 -5.21 -0.11 2.77
C ALA A 106 -5.68 -0.58 4.15
N LEU A 107 -5.06 -1.63 4.69
CA LEU A 107 -5.34 -2.15 6.03
C LEU A 107 -4.94 -1.17 7.14
N GLU A 108 -3.79 -0.50 7.02
CA GLU A 108 -3.36 0.58 7.94
C GLU A 108 -4.37 1.74 7.99
N HIS A 109 -5.08 1.98 6.89
CA HIS A 109 -6.16 2.97 6.81
C HIS A 109 -7.54 2.40 7.10
N LEU A 110 -7.62 1.16 7.63
CA LEU A 110 -8.86 0.44 7.95
C LEU A 110 -9.82 0.32 6.77
N ASN A 111 -9.29 0.32 5.54
CA ASN A 111 -10.07 0.14 4.33
C ASN A 111 -10.08 -1.34 3.91
N LEU A 112 -10.77 -2.16 4.70
CA LEU A 112 -10.84 -3.61 4.50
C LEU A 112 -11.43 -3.97 3.13
N ASP A 113 -12.47 -3.24 2.69
CA ASP A 113 -13.12 -3.50 1.40
C ASP A 113 -12.16 -3.34 0.22
N PHE A 114 -11.31 -2.31 0.26
CA PHE A 114 -10.29 -2.13 -0.75
C PHE A 114 -9.16 -3.15 -0.62
N ALA A 115 -8.70 -3.46 0.60
CA ALA A 115 -7.71 -4.50 0.82
C ALA A 115 -8.17 -5.86 0.26
N MET A 116 -9.42 -6.25 0.52
CA MET A 116 -10.04 -7.46 -0.03
C MET A 116 -10.05 -7.43 -1.56
N LYS A 117 -10.35 -6.28 -2.18
CA LYS A 117 -10.30 -6.13 -3.63
C LYS A 117 -8.89 -6.38 -4.17
N VAL A 118 -7.86 -5.87 -3.49
CA VAL A 118 -6.45 -6.11 -3.86
C VAL A 118 -6.08 -7.58 -3.69
N TYR A 119 -6.45 -8.23 -2.58
CA TYR A 119 -6.18 -9.66 -2.38
C TYR A 119 -6.89 -10.57 -3.39
N ARG A 120 -8.07 -10.17 -3.89
CA ARG A 120 -8.74 -10.85 -5.01
C ARG A 120 -7.92 -10.77 -6.30
N GLU A 121 -7.35 -9.60 -6.61
CA GLU A 121 -6.47 -9.42 -7.78
C GLU A 121 -5.22 -10.29 -7.67
N MET A 122 -4.63 -10.36 -6.48
CA MET A 122 -3.50 -11.25 -6.18
C MET A 122 -3.89 -12.74 -6.13
N LYS A 123 -5.18 -13.08 -6.28
CA LYS A 123 -5.74 -14.44 -6.14
C LYS A 123 -5.44 -15.10 -4.79
N ASN A 124 -5.22 -14.29 -3.75
CA ASN A 124 -5.03 -14.77 -2.38
C ASN A 124 -6.41 -14.96 -1.73
N VAL A 125 -7.05 -16.08 -2.05
CA VAL A 125 -8.39 -16.41 -1.56
C VAL A 125 -8.41 -16.47 -0.04
N SER A 126 -7.42 -17.11 0.59
CA SER A 126 -7.33 -17.24 2.05
C SER A 126 -7.40 -15.90 2.76
N MET A 127 -6.67 -14.89 2.28
CA MET A 127 -6.70 -13.56 2.87
C MET A 127 -8.06 -12.86 2.67
N VAL A 128 -8.73 -13.07 1.53
CA VAL A 128 -10.08 -12.53 1.30
C VAL A 128 -11.08 -13.12 2.29
N TRP A 129 -11.02 -14.44 2.55
CA TRP A 129 -11.86 -15.08 3.55
C TRP A 129 -11.59 -14.54 4.95
N TYR A 130 -10.32 -14.49 5.35
CA TYR A 130 -9.93 -13.96 6.65
C TYR A 130 -10.39 -12.52 6.86
N LEU A 131 -10.16 -11.64 5.86
CA LEU A 131 -10.62 -10.25 5.92
C LEU A 131 -12.15 -10.10 5.96
N THR A 132 -12.87 -11.04 5.33
CA THR A 132 -14.34 -11.06 5.40
C THR A 132 -14.81 -11.41 6.81
N GLU A 133 -14.15 -12.38 7.45
CA GLU A 133 -14.48 -12.79 8.81
C GLU A 133 -14.21 -11.66 9.82
N ILE A 134 -13.00 -11.10 9.83
CA ILE A 134 -12.64 -10.08 10.83
C ILE A 134 -13.43 -8.78 10.65
N LYS A 135 -13.94 -8.50 9.44
CA LYS A 135 -14.76 -7.31 9.17
C LYS A 135 -16.04 -7.27 10.02
N GLU A 136 -16.56 -8.44 10.40
CA GLU A 136 -17.78 -8.56 11.22
C GLU A 136 -17.51 -8.39 12.72
N TYR A 137 -16.25 -8.24 13.15
CA TYR A 137 -15.93 -8.04 14.56
C TYR A 137 -16.35 -6.64 15.02
N GLU A 138 -17.19 -6.58 16.06
CA GLU A 138 -17.64 -5.32 16.66
C GLU A 138 -16.57 -4.68 17.56
N ASP A 139 -15.70 -5.51 18.18
CA ASP A 139 -14.59 -5.05 18.99
C ASP A 139 -13.45 -4.51 18.11
N ARG A 140 -13.22 -3.20 18.24
CA ARG A 140 -12.19 -2.47 17.51
C ARG A 140 -10.77 -2.92 17.86
N ASN A 141 -10.53 -3.29 19.11
CA ASN A 141 -9.22 -3.77 19.56
C ASN A 141 -8.96 -5.17 19.01
N LEU A 142 -9.97 -6.05 19.00
CA LEU A 142 -9.85 -7.37 18.38
C LEU A 142 -9.53 -7.25 16.88
N LEU A 143 -10.27 -6.40 16.17
CA LEU A 143 -10.03 -6.12 14.75
C LEU A 143 -8.63 -5.52 14.51
N ALA A 144 -8.23 -4.52 15.30
CA ALA A 144 -6.91 -3.90 15.19
C ALA A 144 -5.78 -4.90 15.45
N GLY A 145 -5.96 -5.82 16.40
CA GLY A 145 -5.04 -6.92 16.66
C GLY A 145 -4.88 -7.84 15.45
N CYS A 146 -5.99 -8.27 14.84
CA CYS A 146 -5.97 -9.09 13.62
C CYS A 146 -5.27 -8.38 12.46
N ILE A 147 -5.54 -7.08 12.25
CA ILE A 147 -4.87 -6.30 11.22
C ILE A 147 -3.37 -6.19 11.51
N ALA A 148 -2.98 -5.96 12.77
CA ALA A 148 -1.58 -5.89 13.17
C ALA A 148 -0.84 -7.21 12.93
N ILE A 149 -1.48 -8.37 13.09
CA ILE A 149 -0.89 -9.67 12.68
C ILE A 149 -0.57 -9.67 11.18
N ILE A 150 -1.53 -9.27 10.33
CA ILE A 150 -1.34 -9.25 8.86
C ILE A 150 -0.16 -8.34 8.49
N LEU A 151 -0.01 -7.22 9.18
CA LEU A 151 1.07 -6.25 8.98
C LEU A 151 2.41 -6.68 9.61
N GLY A 152 2.48 -7.83 10.30
CA GLY A 152 3.67 -8.31 11.01
C GLY A 152 4.01 -7.52 12.27
N GLN A 153 3.09 -6.71 12.79
CA GLN A 153 3.26 -5.85 13.96
C GLN A 153 2.85 -6.57 15.25
N TYR A 154 3.49 -7.70 15.54
CA TYR A 154 3.07 -8.63 16.61
C TYR A 154 3.04 -8.01 18.01
N ASP A 155 3.95 -7.09 18.32
CA ASP A 155 3.94 -6.40 19.62
C ASP A 155 2.77 -5.42 19.76
N MET A 156 2.28 -4.85 18.66
CA MET A 156 1.04 -4.06 18.67
C MET A 156 -0.18 -4.96 18.75
N ALA A 157 -0.16 -6.07 18.00
CA ALA A 157 -1.23 -7.08 18.03
C ALA A 157 -1.47 -7.60 19.45
N GLU A 158 -0.40 -7.95 20.19
CA GLU A 158 -0.49 -8.38 21.58
C GLU A 158 -1.20 -7.36 22.47
N LYS A 159 -0.80 -6.08 22.39
CA LYS A 159 -1.44 -5.00 23.17
C LYS A 159 -2.92 -4.89 22.85
N TYR A 160 -3.26 -4.89 21.56
CA TYR A 160 -4.66 -4.81 21.13
C TYR A 160 -5.47 -6.01 21.60
N PHE A 161 -4.94 -7.24 21.52
CA PHE A 161 -5.65 -8.42 22.01
C PHE A 161 -5.86 -8.38 23.54
N LEU A 162 -4.84 -7.99 24.31
CA LEU A 162 -4.95 -7.87 25.77
C LEU A 162 -5.99 -6.82 26.20
N GLU A 163 -6.20 -5.78 25.40
CA GLU A 163 -7.22 -4.75 25.61
C GLU A 163 -8.57 -5.08 24.94
N SER A 164 -8.70 -6.23 24.29
CA SER A 164 -9.91 -6.67 23.58
C SER A 164 -10.77 -7.60 24.44
N SER A 165 -11.91 -8.02 23.88
CA SER A 165 -12.78 -9.06 24.42
C SER A 165 -12.14 -10.44 24.48
N SER A 166 -11.03 -10.67 23.76
CA SER A 166 -10.36 -11.96 23.62
C SER A 166 -8.85 -11.87 23.87
N PRO A 167 -8.40 -11.63 25.11
CA PRO A 167 -6.99 -11.58 25.47
C PRO A 167 -6.24 -12.89 25.19
N GLU A 168 -6.92 -14.03 25.19
CA GLU A 168 -6.37 -15.34 24.84
C GLU A 168 -5.72 -15.38 23.45
N ARG A 169 -6.19 -14.56 22.50
CA ARG A 169 -5.57 -14.48 21.16
C ARG A 169 -4.12 -13.97 21.19
N ALA A 170 -3.74 -13.18 22.20
CA ALA A 170 -2.36 -12.78 22.39
C ALA A 170 -1.44 -13.98 22.64
N LEU A 171 -1.89 -14.90 23.51
CA LEU A 171 -1.16 -16.13 23.82
C LEU A 171 -1.07 -17.05 22.61
N GLU A 172 -2.21 -17.29 21.93
CA GLU A 172 -2.28 -18.13 20.75
C GLU A 172 -1.34 -17.64 19.65
N MET A 173 -1.36 -16.33 19.34
CA MET A 173 -0.46 -15.72 18.37
C MET A 173 1.01 -15.95 18.74
N ARG A 174 1.42 -15.70 20.00
CA ARG A 174 2.83 -15.89 20.41
C ARG A 174 3.28 -17.35 20.32
N ARG A 175 2.36 -18.27 20.55
CA ARG A 175 2.58 -19.71 20.42
C ARG A 175 2.79 -20.11 18.97
N GLU A 176 1.96 -19.62 18.05
CA GLU A 176 2.12 -19.85 16.60
C GLU A 176 3.44 -19.28 16.05
N LEU A 177 3.94 -18.20 16.65
CA LEU A 177 5.25 -17.61 16.33
C LEU A 177 6.43 -18.33 17.00
N LEU A 178 6.20 -19.41 17.75
CA LEU A 178 7.20 -20.15 18.52
C LEU A 178 7.95 -19.29 19.56
N GLN A 179 7.33 -18.19 20.01
CA GLN A 179 7.91 -17.29 21.02
C GLN A 179 7.58 -17.80 22.43
N TRP A 180 8.08 -18.99 22.75
CA TRP A 180 7.71 -19.77 23.93
C TRP A 180 7.86 -19.01 25.25
N GLU A 181 8.92 -18.22 25.41
CA GLU A 181 9.12 -17.42 26.62
C GLU A 181 8.00 -16.39 26.81
N LYS A 182 7.67 -15.62 25.76
CA LYS A 182 6.57 -14.65 25.79
C LYS A 182 5.22 -15.34 25.98
N ALA A 183 5.00 -16.47 25.30
CA ALA A 183 3.78 -17.27 25.44
C ALA A 183 3.61 -17.76 26.89
N LEU A 184 4.64 -18.30 27.53
CA LEU A 184 4.58 -18.73 28.93
C LEU A 184 4.36 -17.57 29.90
N GLN A 185 4.94 -16.40 29.63
CA GLN A 185 4.70 -15.19 30.43
C GLN A 185 3.24 -14.74 30.32
N LEU A 186 2.68 -14.70 29.11
CA LEU A 186 1.27 -14.38 28.90
C LEU A 186 0.36 -15.42 29.56
N ALA A 187 0.62 -16.73 29.37
CA ALA A 187 -0.16 -17.79 30.01
C ALA A 187 -0.23 -17.62 31.53
N LYS A 188 0.89 -17.26 32.20
CA LYS A 188 0.88 -16.97 33.64
C LYS A 188 -0.05 -15.83 34.05
N GLN A 189 -0.24 -14.84 33.18
CA GLN A 189 -1.06 -13.66 33.47
C GLN A 189 -2.53 -13.87 33.13
N ILE A 190 -2.82 -14.46 31.96
CA ILE A 190 -4.19 -14.51 31.40
C ILE A 190 -4.82 -15.91 31.40
N ALA A 191 -4.03 -16.98 31.36
CA ALA A 191 -4.54 -18.36 31.27
C ALA A 191 -3.57 -19.38 31.94
N PRO A 192 -3.49 -19.42 33.29
CA PRO A 192 -2.50 -20.25 33.99
C PRO A 192 -2.70 -21.76 33.76
N ASP A 193 -3.92 -22.16 33.43
CA ASP A 193 -4.32 -23.52 33.04
C ASP A 193 -3.70 -23.97 31.71
N MET A 194 -3.34 -23.03 30.83
CA MET A 194 -2.70 -23.32 29.55
C MET A 194 -1.18 -23.57 29.67
N ILE A 195 -0.56 -23.24 30.81
CA ILE A 195 0.89 -23.38 31.02
C ILE A 195 1.40 -24.81 30.75
N PRO A 196 0.78 -25.89 31.27
CA PRO A 196 1.29 -27.24 31.04
C PRO A 196 1.25 -27.65 29.56
N PHE A 197 0.25 -27.16 28.82
CA PHE A 197 0.11 -27.44 27.39
C PHE A 197 1.18 -26.70 26.58
N VAL A 198 1.36 -25.39 26.81
CA VAL A 198 2.39 -24.59 26.13
C VAL A 198 3.80 -25.08 26.47
N ALA A 199 4.06 -25.46 27.73
CA ALA A 199 5.35 -26.01 28.13
C ALA A 199 5.65 -27.37 27.47
N LYS A 200 4.61 -28.20 27.27
CA LYS A 200 4.75 -29.47 26.55
C LYS A 200 5.09 -29.24 25.07
N GLU A 201 4.38 -28.33 24.39
CA GLU A 201 4.66 -27.98 22.99
C GLU A 201 6.08 -27.42 22.84
N CYS A 202 6.50 -26.51 23.74
CA CYS A 202 7.86 -25.98 23.77
C CYS A 202 8.93 -27.08 23.93
N ALA A 203 8.69 -28.07 24.80
CA ALA A 203 9.64 -29.17 25.00
C ALA A 203 9.80 -30.04 23.76
N GLN A 204 8.69 -30.33 23.07
CA GLN A 204 8.72 -31.10 21.82
C GLN A 204 9.57 -30.39 20.76
N ASP A 205 9.41 -29.09 20.59
CA ASP A 205 10.18 -28.34 19.59
C ASP A 205 11.69 -28.27 19.90
N CYS A 206 12.06 -28.22 21.18
CA CYS A 206 13.46 -28.29 21.60
C CYS A 206 14.09 -29.68 21.35
N GLU A 207 13.29 -30.76 21.35
CA GLU A 207 13.78 -32.12 21.09
C GLU A 207 14.10 -32.38 19.60
N PHE A 208 13.49 -31.62 18.68
CA PHE A 208 13.67 -31.76 17.23
C PHE A 208 14.57 -30.67 16.59
N SER A 209 15.15 -29.77 17.40
CA SER A 209 16.13 -28.76 16.98
C SER A 209 17.58 -29.21 17.22
#